data_AF-A0A2H0DE96-F1
#
_entry.id   AF-A0A2H0DE96-F1
#
_cell.length_a   1.000
_cell.length_b   1.000
_cell.length_c   1.000
_cell.angle_alpha   90.00
_cell.angle_beta   90.00
_cell.angle_gamma   90.00
#
_symmetry.space_group_name_H-M   'P 1'
#
loop_
_entity.id
_entity.type
_entity.pdbx_description
1 polymer ?
#
loop_
_entity_poly.entity_id
_entity_poly.type
_entity_poly.pdbx_seq_one_letter_code
_entity_poly.pdbx_strand_id
1 'polypeptide(L)'
;MVGSRGSVVPFFQKLIDDGSDYLPITHEEMTRFWITLEQGVDVVLKGFYRMNGGELFVPKIPSVKISDVATSMAPNLVQKIIGIRPGEKLHEIMCPSDDSYHTYEFDDHFVITPSITFNRRSNSFDENASGEKGQLVEPGFEYNSKNNPNFLSVEQIKNFDSADVSRTDIKG
;
A
#
# COMPACT_ATOMS: atom_id res chain seq x y z
N MET A 1 2.98 1.20 -5.17
CA MET A 1 2.94 0.18 -6.24
C MET A 1 4.35 -0.33 -6.46
N VAL A 2 4.53 -1.65 -6.40
CA VAL A 2 5.81 -2.30 -6.68
C VAL A 2 6.21 -2.01 -8.12
N GLY A 3 7.50 -1.72 -8.35
CA GLY A 3 8.04 -1.58 -9.70
C GLY A 3 7.52 -0.38 -10.51
N SER A 4 6.73 0.53 -9.94
CA SER A 4 6.22 1.67 -10.71
C SER A 4 7.35 2.56 -11.21
N ARG A 5 7.19 3.18 -12.39
CA ARG A 5 8.20 4.07 -12.98
C ARG A 5 8.65 5.14 -11.98
N GLY A 6 9.96 5.24 -11.78
CA GLY A 6 10.56 6.20 -10.83
C GLY A 6 10.45 5.83 -9.34
N SER A 7 9.96 4.63 -9.00
CA SER A 7 9.95 4.14 -7.61
C SER A 7 11.31 3.59 -7.18
N VAL A 8 11.39 3.19 -5.90
CA VAL A 8 12.61 2.69 -5.27
C VAL A 8 13.15 1.41 -5.93
N VAL A 9 12.27 0.51 -6.40
CA VAL A 9 12.69 -0.78 -6.99
C VAL A 9 13.45 -0.56 -8.31
N PRO A 10 12.90 0.15 -9.33
CA PRO A 10 13.67 0.46 -10.54
C PRO A 10 14.93 1.28 -10.27
N PHE A 11 14.90 2.14 -9.25
CA PHE A 11 16.06 2.93 -8.86
C PHE A 11 17.20 2.06 -8.29
N PHE A 12 16.90 1.14 -7.38
CA PHE A 12 17.89 0.19 -6.87
C PHE A 12 18.37 -0.77 -7.95
N GLN A 13 17.47 -1.27 -8.80
CA GLN A 13 17.87 -2.13 -9.92
C GLN A 13 18.88 -1.44 -10.82
N LYS A 14 18.61 -0.17 -11.19
CA LYS A 14 19.55 0.62 -11.98
C LYS A 14 20.92 0.76 -11.29
N LEU A 15 20.96 1.03 -9.99
CA LEU A 15 22.22 1.12 -9.25
C LEU A 15 23.00 -0.19 -9.23
N ILE A 16 22.30 -1.32 -9.12
CA ILE A 16 22.90 -2.66 -9.17
C ILE A 16 23.46 -2.93 -10.58
N ASP A 17 22.69 -2.63 -11.62
CA ASP A 17 23.10 -2.81 -13.02
C ASP A 17 24.29 -1.91 -13.40
N ASP A 18 24.34 -0.69 -12.84
CA ASP A 18 25.45 0.27 -13.01
C ASP A 18 26.69 -0.10 -12.16
N GLY A 19 26.63 -1.18 -11.37
CA GLY A 19 27.76 -1.65 -10.55
C GLY A 19 28.05 -0.78 -9.32
N SER A 20 27.04 -0.14 -8.74
CA SER A 20 27.21 0.67 -7.54
C SER A 20 27.67 -0.16 -6.34
N ASP A 21 28.56 0.39 -5.52
CA ASP A 21 29.09 -0.26 -4.30
C ASP A 21 28.11 -0.24 -3.12
N TYR A 22 27.00 0.50 -3.22
CA TYR A 22 26.01 0.61 -2.14
C TYR A 22 24.60 0.96 -2.65
N LEU A 23 23.58 0.62 -1.86
CA LEU A 23 22.22 1.12 -2.04
C LEU A 23 21.93 2.25 -1.03
N PRO A 24 21.44 3.42 -1.50
CA PRO A 24 21.10 4.53 -0.61
C PRO A 24 19.77 4.28 0.10
N ILE A 25 19.79 4.37 1.42
CA ILE A 25 18.62 4.30 2.29
C ILE A 25 18.40 5.68 2.92
N THR A 26 17.20 6.21 2.87
CA THR A 26 16.89 7.54 3.39
C THR A 26 16.81 7.53 4.93
N HIS A 27 16.19 6.50 5.50
CA HIS A 27 16.13 6.26 6.94
C HIS A 27 15.93 4.77 7.24
N GLU A 28 16.54 4.28 8.32
CA GLU A 28 16.51 2.85 8.70
C GLU A 28 15.10 2.33 9.00
N GLU A 29 14.30 3.12 9.73
CA GLU A 29 12.91 2.79 10.06
C GLU A 29 11.89 3.17 8.96
N MET A 30 12.31 3.54 7.75
CA MET A 30 11.36 3.94 6.72
C MET A 30 10.48 2.77 6.27
N THR A 31 9.16 2.97 6.30
CA THR A 31 8.20 1.96 5.84
C THR A 31 7.27 2.48 4.76
N ARG A 32 6.80 1.57 3.91
CA ARG A 32 5.79 1.85 2.88
C ARG A 32 4.77 0.73 2.82
N PHE A 33 3.54 1.05 2.46
CA PHE A 33 2.58 0.06 2.01
C PHE A 33 3.01 -0.53 0.66
N TRP A 34 2.75 -1.82 0.46
CA TRP A 34 3.24 -2.60 -0.65
C TRP A 34 2.09 -3.30 -1.36
N ILE A 35 1.95 -3.03 -2.67
CA ILE A 35 0.84 -3.51 -3.51
C ILE A 35 1.33 -3.66 -4.95
N THR A 36 0.98 -4.76 -5.61
CA THR A 36 1.30 -4.96 -7.03
C THR A 36 0.40 -4.11 -7.93
N LEU A 37 0.75 -4.01 -9.22
CA LEU A 37 -0.11 -3.35 -10.20
C LEU A 37 -1.46 -4.07 -10.35
N GLU A 38 -1.45 -5.39 -10.43
CA GLU A 38 -2.65 -6.22 -10.58
C GLU A 38 -3.59 -6.03 -9.39
N GLN A 39 -3.06 -6.13 -8.16
CA GLN A 39 -3.82 -5.85 -6.95
C GLN A 39 -4.40 -4.42 -6.95
N GLY A 40 -3.64 -3.43 -7.42
CA GLY A 40 -4.13 -2.06 -7.55
C GLY A 40 -5.31 -1.94 -8.53
N VAL A 41 -5.25 -2.64 -9.66
CA VAL A 41 -6.35 -2.71 -10.63
C VAL A 41 -7.56 -3.41 -10.03
N ASP A 42 -7.36 -4.53 -9.33
CA ASP A 42 -8.44 -5.29 -8.69
C ASP A 42 -9.18 -4.47 -7.64
N VAL A 43 -8.49 -3.65 -6.86
CA VAL A 43 -9.10 -2.74 -5.88
C VAL A 43 -10.06 -1.77 -6.57
N VAL A 44 -9.65 -1.20 -7.72
CA VAL A 44 -10.49 -0.30 -8.50
C VAL A 44 -11.71 -1.03 -9.07
N LEU A 45 -11.51 -2.21 -9.66
CA LEU A 45 -12.58 -3.00 -10.26
C LEU A 45 -13.61 -3.45 -9.20
N LYS A 46 -13.15 -3.98 -8.06
CA LYS A 46 -14.02 -4.33 -6.93
C LYS A 46 -14.76 -3.11 -6.41
N GLY A 47 -14.09 -1.95 -6.34
CA GLY A 47 -14.72 -0.68 -5.96
C GLY A 47 -15.96 -0.36 -6.79
N PHE A 48 -15.93 -0.56 -8.12
CA PHE A 48 -17.09 -0.36 -8.99
C PHE A 48 -18.30 -1.25 -8.66
N TYR A 49 -18.07 -2.48 -8.23
CA TYR A 49 -19.16 -3.40 -7.83
C TYR A 49 -19.69 -3.11 -6.42
N ARG A 50 -18.85 -2.54 -5.55
CA ARG A 50 -19.17 -2.28 -4.13
C ARG A 50 -19.78 -0.89 -3.89
N MET A 51 -19.46 0.11 -4.71
CA MET A 51 -19.77 1.51 -4.42
C MET A 51 -21.27 1.81 -4.38
N ASN A 52 -21.68 2.55 -3.35
CA ASN A 52 -22.92 3.32 -3.33
C ASN A 52 -22.70 4.75 -3.85
N GLY A 53 -21.45 5.23 -3.83
CA GLY A 53 -20.94 6.50 -4.35
C GLY A 53 -20.35 7.39 -3.25
N GLY A 54 -19.26 8.11 -3.52
CA GLY A 54 -18.63 9.06 -2.58
C GLY A 54 -17.67 8.44 -1.57
N GLU A 55 -17.58 7.11 -1.48
CA GLU A 55 -16.64 6.42 -0.61
C GLU A 55 -15.18 6.58 -1.06
N LEU A 56 -14.26 6.54 -0.09
CA LEU A 56 -12.85 6.28 -0.35
C LEU A 56 -12.53 4.85 0.08
N PHE A 57 -12.23 3.99 -0.89
CA PHE A 57 -11.83 2.61 -0.66
C PHE A 57 -10.34 2.52 -0.34
N VAL A 58 -10.00 1.90 0.78
CA VAL A 58 -8.62 1.71 1.24
C VAL A 58 -8.36 0.21 1.41
N PRO A 59 -7.54 -0.42 0.56
CA PRO A 59 -7.31 -1.86 0.66
C PRO A 59 -6.44 -2.23 1.87
N LYS A 60 -6.67 -3.40 2.47
CA LYS A 60 -5.75 -3.97 3.45
C LYS A 60 -4.58 -4.62 2.71
N ILE A 61 -3.42 -4.00 2.81
CA ILE A 61 -2.21 -4.38 2.07
C ILE A 61 -1.01 -4.41 3.02
N PRO A 62 0.00 -5.25 2.76
CA PRO A 62 1.13 -5.37 3.64
C PRO A 62 2.00 -4.10 3.65
N SER A 63 2.84 -3.98 4.66
CA SER A 63 3.92 -2.99 4.72
C SER A 63 5.29 -3.65 4.54
N VAL A 64 6.27 -2.83 4.14
CA VAL A 64 7.68 -3.23 4.03
C VAL A 64 8.56 -2.17 4.67
N LYS A 65 9.71 -2.59 5.21
CA LYS A 65 10.84 -1.68 5.45
C LYS A 65 11.63 -1.49 4.16
N ILE A 66 12.08 -0.27 3.89
CA ILE A 66 12.87 0.02 2.67
C ILE A 66 14.24 -0.66 2.71
N SER A 67 14.82 -0.84 3.90
CA SER A 67 16.04 -1.63 4.10
C SER A 67 15.84 -3.11 3.73
N ASP A 68 14.68 -3.70 4.01
CA ASP A 68 14.36 -5.08 3.63
C ASP A 68 14.18 -5.21 2.11
N VAL A 69 13.62 -4.19 1.46
CA VAL A 69 13.57 -4.12 -0.01
C VAL A 69 14.99 -4.13 -0.59
N ALA A 70 15.89 -3.29 -0.07
CA ALA A 70 17.29 -3.27 -0.50
C ALA A 70 17.99 -4.63 -0.29
N THR A 71 17.82 -5.24 0.89
CA THR A 71 18.35 -6.58 1.20
C THR A 71 17.79 -7.65 0.28
N SER A 72 16.51 -7.56 -0.08
CA SER A 72 15.86 -8.51 -0.97
C SER A 72 16.45 -8.49 -2.39
N MET A 73 16.87 -7.31 -2.85
CA MET A 73 17.42 -7.12 -4.19
C MET A 73 18.93 -7.37 -4.27
N ALA A 74 19.70 -6.88 -3.29
CA ALA A 74 21.15 -6.99 -3.26
C ALA A 74 21.66 -7.31 -1.85
N PRO A 75 21.53 -8.57 -1.39
CA PRO A 75 21.80 -8.95 0.00
C PRO A 75 23.25 -8.73 0.46
N ASN A 76 24.19 -8.71 -0.49
CA ASN A 76 25.63 -8.53 -0.20
C ASN A 76 26.08 -7.07 -0.36
N LEU A 77 25.21 -6.17 -0.80
CA LEU A 77 25.57 -4.80 -1.11
C LEU A 77 25.38 -3.91 0.12
N VAL A 78 26.31 -2.98 0.35
CA VAL A 78 26.26 -2.10 1.52
C VAL A 78 25.03 -1.19 1.42
N GLN A 79 24.32 -1.00 2.53
CA GLN A 79 23.25 -0.01 2.63
C GLN A 79 23.80 1.26 3.29
N LYS A 80 23.68 2.41 2.63
CA LYS A 80 24.19 3.69 3.15
C LYS A 80 23.06 4.63 3.50
N ILE A 81 23.02 5.09 4.75
CA ILE A 81 22.06 6.12 5.17
C ILE A 81 22.44 7.47 4.52
N ILE A 82 21.55 8.01 3.69
CA ILE A 82 21.75 9.29 2.99
C ILE A 82 20.90 10.44 3.55
N GLY A 83 20.04 10.14 4.52
CA GLY A 83 19.11 11.11 5.13
C GLY A 83 17.77 11.22 4.40
N ILE A 84 16.78 11.76 5.12
CA ILE A 84 15.42 11.96 4.63
C ILE A 84 15.40 13.10 3.61
N ARG A 85 14.75 12.89 2.47
CA ARG A 85 14.62 13.93 1.43
C ARG A 85 13.58 14.98 1.83
N PRO A 86 13.67 16.23 1.33
CA PRO A 86 12.67 17.26 1.62
C PRO A 86 11.24 16.81 1.28
N GLY A 87 10.34 16.89 2.27
CA GLY A 87 8.94 16.50 2.12
C GLY A 87 8.66 14.99 2.20
N GLU A 88 9.68 14.15 2.36
CA GLU A 88 9.50 12.71 2.49
C GLU A 88 8.99 12.33 3.88
N LYS A 89 7.92 11.54 3.93
CA LYS A 89 7.40 10.97 5.19
C LYS A 89 8.18 9.72 5.57
N LEU A 90 8.38 9.51 6.87
CA LEU A 90 8.98 8.28 7.39
C LEU A 90 8.04 7.07 7.23
N HIS A 91 6.75 7.30 7.49
CA HIS A 91 5.68 6.30 7.36
C HIS A 91 4.49 6.92 6.64
N GLU A 92 3.75 6.10 5.90
CA GLU A 92 2.54 6.52 5.19
C GLU A 92 1.30 6.23 6.02
N ILE A 93 0.26 7.04 5.82
CA ILE A 93 -1.05 6.90 6.47
C ILE A 93 -2.10 6.79 5.37
N MET A 94 -2.96 5.78 5.44
CA MET A 94 -4.09 5.58 4.51
C MET A 94 -5.44 5.85 5.15
N CYS A 95 -5.61 5.58 6.44
CA CYS A 95 -6.76 6.02 7.22
C CYS A 95 -6.27 6.89 8.37
N PRO A 96 -6.39 8.23 8.27
CA PRO A 96 -6.05 9.14 9.37
C PRO A 96 -6.93 8.90 10.60
N SER A 97 -6.34 9.06 11.79
CA SER A 97 -7.08 8.89 13.06
C SER A 97 -8.27 9.83 13.22
N ASP A 98 -8.18 11.05 12.71
CA ASP A 98 -9.28 12.03 12.72
C ASP A 98 -10.51 11.56 11.92
N ASP A 99 -10.31 10.69 10.91
CA ASP A 99 -11.37 10.12 10.08
C ASP A 99 -11.93 8.80 10.65
N SER A 100 -11.46 8.34 11.82
CA SER A 100 -11.92 7.08 12.45
C SER A 100 -13.44 7.01 12.63
N TYR A 101 -14.07 8.13 12.99
CA TYR A 101 -15.54 8.24 13.12
C TYR A 101 -16.32 8.07 11.80
N HIS A 102 -15.62 8.13 10.67
CA HIS A 102 -16.18 7.96 9.33
C HIS A 102 -15.61 6.73 8.62
N THR A 103 -14.81 5.91 9.31
CA THR A 103 -14.09 4.77 8.74
C THR A 103 -14.76 3.45 9.13
N TYR A 104 -15.13 2.66 8.13
CA TYR A 104 -15.68 1.33 8.30
C TYR A 104 -14.64 0.29 7.89
N GLU A 105 -14.46 -0.73 8.71
CA GLU A 105 -13.67 -1.91 8.42
C GLU A 105 -14.54 -3.01 7.82
N PHE A 106 -14.14 -3.49 6.65
CA PHE A 106 -14.63 -4.70 6.00
C PHE A 106 -13.54 -5.78 6.09
N ASP A 107 -13.80 -6.96 5.55
CA ASP A 107 -12.84 -8.07 5.58
C ASP A 107 -11.50 -7.72 4.89
N ASP A 108 -11.56 -7.31 3.62
CA ASP A 108 -10.38 -7.05 2.77
C ASP A 108 -10.03 -5.56 2.58
N HIS A 109 -10.83 -4.64 3.12
CA HIS A 109 -10.64 -3.20 2.93
C HIS A 109 -11.23 -2.37 4.07
N PHE A 110 -10.90 -1.08 4.07
CA PHE A 110 -11.60 -0.04 4.81
C PHE A 110 -12.35 0.87 3.83
N VAL A 111 -13.37 1.54 4.33
CA VAL A 111 -14.11 2.58 3.63
C VAL A 111 -14.11 3.83 4.49
N ILE A 112 -13.54 4.93 3.98
CA ILE A 112 -13.72 6.25 4.58
C ILE A 112 -14.92 6.91 3.89
N THR A 113 -15.95 7.19 4.67
CA THR A 113 -17.20 7.75 4.19
C THR A 113 -17.13 9.28 4.09
N PRO A 114 -17.95 9.91 3.24
CA PRO A 114 -18.03 11.36 3.18
C PRO A 114 -18.41 11.99 4.52
N SER A 115 -17.72 13.07 4.89
CA SER A 115 -18.08 13.90 6.04
C SER A 115 -19.32 14.78 5.80
N ILE A 116 -19.87 14.77 4.59
CA ILE A 116 -21.08 15.49 4.21
C ILE A 116 -22.28 14.54 4.11
N THR A 117 -23.47 15.03 4.45
CA THR A 117 -24.72 14.29 4.28
C THR A 117 -25.32 14.52 2.90
N PHE A 118 -25.69 13.43 2.22
CA PHE A 118 -26.43 13.48 0.97
C PHE A 118 -27.94 13.51 1.23
N ASN A 119 -28.65 14.41 0.56
CA ASN A 119 -30.10 14.61 0.74
C ASN A 119 -30.97 13.66 -0.10
N ARG A 120 -30.40 12.96 -1.09
CA ARG A 120 -31.14 12.17 -2.10
C ARG A 120 -30.94 10.66 -1.99
N ARG A 121 -30.24 10.18 -0.97
CA ARG A 121 -29.94 8.76 -0.77
C ARG A 121 -29.65 8.47 0.71
N SER A 122 -29.54 7.18 1.03
CA SER A 122 -29.05 6.72 2.33
C SER A 122 -27.61 7.21 2.56
N ASN A 123 -27.29 7.51 3.82
CA ASN A 123 -25.93 7.81 4.28
C ASN A 123 -25.38 6.65 5.15
N SER A 124 -25.97 5.47 5.02
CA SER A 124 -25.48 4.24 5.63
C SER A 124 -24.42 3.61 4.72
N PHE A 125 -23.27 3.24 5.30
CA PHE A 125 -22.15 2.62 4.60
C PHE A 125 -21.65 1.35 5.33
N ASP A 126 -22.45 0.85 6.27
CA ASP A 126 -22.27 -0.41 6.99
C ASP A 126 -22.58 -1.65 6.13
N GLU A 127 -23.26 -1.47 5.00
CA GLU A 127 -23.44 -2.48 3.95
C GLU A 127 -23.22 -1.86 2.58
N ASN A 128 -22.46 -2.53 1.71
CA ASN A 128 -22.14 -2.03 0.38
C ASN A 128 -23.07 -2.60 -0.70
N ALA A 129 -22.93 -2.14 -1.96
CA ALA A 129 -23.82 -2.57 -3.06
C ALA A 129 -23.71 -4.07 -3.40
N SER A 130 -22.65 -4.73 -2.96
CA SER A 130 -22.45 -6.18 -3.09
C SER A 130 -22.97 -6.98 -1.89
N GLY A 131 -23.56 -6.33 -0.89
CA GLY A 131 -24.09 -6.95 0.33
C GLY A 131 -23.02 -7.34 1.36
N GLU A 132 -21.76 -6.90 1.17
CA GLU A 132 -20.72 -7.08 2.19
C GLU A 132 -20.99 -6.11 3.35
N LYS A 133 -20.69 -6.54 4.57
CA LYS A 133 -20.94 -5.74 5.79
C LYS A 133 -19.63 -5.23 6.39
N GLY A 134 -19.64 -3.98 6.80
CA GLY A 134 -18.56 -3.31 7.50
C GLY A 134 -18.98 -2.88 8.90
N GLN A 135 -18.00 -2.70 9.78
CA GLN A 135 -18.20 -2.19 11.13
C GLN A 135 -17.40 -0.90 11.30
N LEU A 136 -17.94 0.06 12.04
CA LEU A 136 -17.17 1.26 12.35
C LEU A 136 -15.93 0.88 13.16
N VAL A 137 -14.78 1.45 12.80
CA VAL A 137 -13.55 1.25 13.58
C VAL A 137 -13.63 1.95 14.93
N GLU A 138 -12.76 1.55 15.85
CA GLU A 138 -12.64 2.22 17.15
C GLU A 138 -12.21 3.70 16.99
N PRO A 139 -12.73 4.62 17.83
CA PRO A 139 -12.29 6.02 17.83
C PRO A 139 -10.77 6.15 18.01
N GLY A 140 -10.14 6.91 17.12
CA GLY A 140 -8.69 7.09 17.08
C GLY A 140 -7.93 5.99 16.33
N PHE A 141 -8.62 5.02 15.73
CA PHE A 141 -8.01 4.05 14.83
C PHE A 141 -7.23 4.75 13.70
N GLU A 142 -6.00 4.30 13.45
CA GLU A 142 -5.16 4.81 12.36
C GLU A 142 -4.56 3.64 11.58
N TYR A 143 -4.75 3.64 10.27
CA TYR A 143 -4.11 2.67 9.38
C TYR A 143 -2.88 3.30 8.73
N ASN A 144 -1.71 2.95 9.27
CA ASN A 144 -0.41 3.47 8.84
C ASN A 144 0.60 2.35 8.55
N SER A 145 1.64 2.66 7.78
CA SER A 145 2.63 1.67 7.35
C SER A 145 3.64 1.30 8.44
N LYS A 146 3.62 1.94 9.61
CA LYS A 146 4.54 1.65 10.72
C LYS A 146 4.03 0.50 11.58
N ASN A 147 2.76 0.57 11.96
CA ASN A 147 2.12 -0.33 12.92
C ASN A 147 1.20 -1.35 12.24
N ASN A 148 1.35 -1.55 10.93
CA ASN A 148 0.59 -2.52 10.17
C ASN A 148 0.86 -3.94 10.70
N PRO A 149 -0.16 -4.75 11.05
CA PRO A 149 0.06 -6.11 11.52
C PRO A 149 0.67 -7.04 10.46
N ASN A 150 0.56 -6.68 9.17
CA ASN A 150 1.07 -7.47 8.06
C ASN A 150 2.33 -6.84 7.45
N PHE A 151 3.51 -7.35 7.81
CA PHE A 151 4.78 -6.99 7.18
C PHE A 151 5.32 -8.14 6.33
N LEU A 152 5.84 -7.80 5.14
CA LEU A 152 6.53 -8.80 4.32
C LEU A 152 7.96 -9.01 4.82
N SER A 153 8.34 -10.27 4.95
CA SER A 153 9.74 -10.68 5.10
C SER A 153 10.51 -10.48 3.80
N VAL A 154 11.85 -10.43 3.90
CA VAL A 154 12.75 -10.37 2.73
C VAL A 154 12.44 -11.45 1.69
N GLU A 155 12.12 -12.68 2.14
CA GLU A 155 11.76 -13.78 1.24
C GLU A 155 10.42 -13.53 0.52
N GLN A 156 9.41 -13.04 1.25
CA GLN A 156 8.13 -12.66 0.65
C GLN A 156 8.27 -11.50 -0.32
N ILE A 157 9.14 -10.51 -0.05
CA ILE A 157 9.40 -9.39 -0.96
C ILE A 157 10.00 -9.90 -2.28
N LYS A 158 10.97 -10.81 -2.25
CA LYS A 158 11.56 -11.41 -3.47
C LYS A 158 10.52 -12.07 -4.35
N ASN A 159 9.57 -12.76 -3.72
CA ASN A 159 8.56 -13.53 -4.42
C ASN A 159 7.29 -12.72 -4.74
N PHE A 160 7.21 -11.46 -4.29
CA PHE A 160 5.96 -10.68 -4.30
C PHE A 160 5.40 -10.44 -5.70
N ASP A 161 6.27 -10.28 -6.71
CA ASP A 161 5.87 -10.12 -8.12
C ASP A 161 5.98 -11.44 -8.93
N SER A 162 6.67 -12.46 -8.41
CA SER A 162 6.92 -13.71 -9.15
C SER A 162 5.68 -14.59 -9.35
N ALA A 163 4.55 -14.25 -8.72
CA ALA A 163 3.25 -14.84 -9.02
C ALA A 163 2.66 -14.34 -10.37
N ASP A 164 3.09 -13.16 -10.86
CA ASP A 164 2.45 -12.48 -12.00
C ASP A 164 3.29 -12.47 -13.29
N VAL A 165 4.60 -12.75 -13.23
CA VAL A 165 5.46 -12.80 -14.44
C VAL A 165 5.12 -13.99 -15.37
N SER A 166 4.27 -14.93 -14.93
CA SER A 166 3.83 -16.07 -15.76
C SER A 166 2.77 -15.73 -16.81
N ARG A 167 2.32 -14.47 -16.94
CA ARG A 167 1.24 -14.08 -17.86
C ARG A 167 1.60 -13.10 -18.98
N THR A 168 2.84 -12.62 -19.07
CA THR A 168 3.22 -11.61 -20.07
C THR A 168 3.58 -12.17 -21.46
N ASP A 169 3.41 -13.48 -21.70
CA ASP A 169 3.62 -14.12 -23.02
C ASP A 169 2.39 -14.08 -23.96
N ILE A 170 1.47 -13.12 -23.79
CA ILE A 170 0.47 -12.86 -24.83
C ILE A 170 1.09 -11.92 -25.86
N LYS A 171 1.75 -12.54 -26.86
CA LYS A 171 2.09 -11.93 -28.13
C LYS A 171 0.83 -11.27 -28.74
N GLY A 172 0.84 -9.94 -28.81
CA GLY A 172 0.02 -9.14 -29.71
C GLY A 172 0.84 -8.72 -30.92
#